data_AF-A0A8T0MSB9-F1
#
_entry.id   AF-A0A8T0MSB9-F1
#
_cell.length_a   1.000
_cell.length_b   1.000
_cell.length_c   1.000
_cell.angle_alpha   90.00
_cell.angle_beta   90.00
_cell.angle_gamma   90.00
#
_symmetry.space_group_name_H-M   'P 1'
#
loop_
_entity.id
_entity.type
_entity.pdbx_description
1 polymer ?
#
loop_
_entity_poly.entity_id
_entity_poly.type
_entity_poly.pdbx_seq_one_letter_code
_entity_poly.pdbx_strand_id
1 'polypeptide(L)'
;MALAGRRDGPLMLRGGGGGKPLSHGSRIAVAVAVGIALGCVCAFLYPDGLFRPSASALQWSRHVDSTACESSGRVTNLESQLASLERKNAELRRQINELSMKLQLAGQGKDETLYKAGPFGTVKALRTNPTVMPDESVNSRLAKILGEVAVKKELIVALANSNVREMLEVWFTNIKRVGVPNFLVVALDDNIESFCKSNGVLVYRRDPDEGIDNIAKTGGNHAVSGLKFRVLREFLQLGYSILLSDIDIIFLRNPFDHLYRDSDVESMSDGHNNMTAYGFNDVFDEPSMGWARYAHTMRIWVYNSGFFYIRPTIPSIELLDRVADRLSHEKAWDQAVFNEELFFPSHPGYEGLYASRRTMDIYLFMNSKVLFKTVRKDAQLKKLKPVIVHLNYHPDKLDRMKAVIEFYVNGKQDALQRFPDGSE
;
A
#
# COMPACT_ATOMS: atom_id res chain seq x y z
N MET A 1 -15.01 -56.08 30.10
CA MET A 1 -16.31 -55.53 30.55
C MET A 1 -16.60 -54.32 29.67
N ALA A 2 -17.31 -54.57 28.56
CA ALA A 2 -18.75 -54.31 28.34
C ALA A 2 -18.93 -52.94 27.67
N LEU A 3 -18.99 -52.88 26.32
CA LEU A 3 -20.19 -52.98 25.45
C LEU A 3 -21.04 -51.70 25.54
N ALA A 4 -21.62 -51.12 24.49
CA ALA A 4 -21.66 -51.29 23.05
C ALA A 4 -22.50 -50.12 22.50
N GLY A 5 -22.43 -49.81 21.20
CA GLY A 5 -23.34 -48.83 20.61
C GLY A 5 -23.24 -48.62 19.10
N ARG A 6 -22.93 -49.68 18.34
CA ARG A 6 -22.97 -49.70 16.87
C ARG A 6 -24.43 -49.89 16.43
N ARG A 7 -24.93 -49.05 15.52
CA ARG A 7 -26.16 -49.32 14.75
C ARG A 7 -25.80 -49.42 13.28
N ASP A 8 -25.67 -50.65 12.81
CA ASP A 8 -25.79 -51.05 11.42
C ASP A 8 -27.00 -51.99 11.29
N GLY A 9 -27.76 -51.84 10.21
CA GLY A 9 -28.63 -52.88 9.64
C GLY A 9 -29.89 -52.33 8.94
N PRO A 10 -30.52 -53.07 8.00
CA PRO A 10 -30.04 -54.25 7.27
C PRO A 10 -30.27 -54.23 5.73
N LEU A 11 -29.63 -55.25 5.16
CA LEU A 11 -29.55 -55.79 3.80
C LEU A 11 -30.86 -56.05 3.00
N MET A 12 -30.66 -55.94 1.67
CA MET A 12 -31.16 -56.77 0.55
C MET A 12 -32.57 -56.54 -0.04
N LEU A 13 -32.60 -56.14 -1.31
CA LEU A 13 -33.40 -56.86 -2.31
C LEU A 13 -32.68 -56.90 -3.67
N ARG A 14 -32.31 -58.12 -4.07
CA ARG A 14 -31.76 -58.47 -5.38
C ARG A 14 -32.93 -58.82 -6.30
N GLY A 15 -33.20 -57.99 -7.30
CA GLY A 15 -34.07 -58.31 -8.44
C GLY A 15 -33.21 -58.29 -9.71
N GLY A 16 -33.04 -59.45 -10.35
CA GLY A 16 -32.28 -59.59 -11.59
C GLY A 16 -33.08 -59.18 -12.83
N GLY A 17 -32.41 -58.54 -13.78
CA GLY A 17 -32.85 -58.34 -15.16
C GLY A 17 -31.62 -58.02 -16.01
N GLY A 18 -31.25 -58.94 -16.91
CA GLY A 18 -29.93 -59.02 -17.52
C GLY A 18 -29.59 -57.95 -18.55
N GLY A 19 -28.36 -57.44 -18.46
CA GLY A 19 -27.65 -56.69 -19.50
C GLY A 19 -26.19 -56.53 -19.07
N LYS A 20 -25.22 -56.94 -19.91
CA LYS A 20 -23.79 -56.84 -19.59
C LYS A 20 -23.42 -55.40 -19.22
N PRO A 21 -22.69 -55.13 -18.13
CA PRO A 21 -22.27 -53.77 -17.81
C PRO A 21 -21.21 -53.31 -18.81
N LEU A 22 -21.55 -52.29 -19.59
CA LEU A 22 -20.60 -51.55 -20.41
C LEU A 22 -19.57 -50.85 -19.50
N SER A 23 -18.29 -50.96 -19.84
CA SER A 23 -17.18 -50.37 -19.07
C SER A 23 -17.36 -48.85 -18.92
N HIS A 24 -16.78 -48.26 -17.87
CA HIS A 24 -16.96 -46.85 -17.50
C HIS A 24 -16.67 -45.86 -18.66
N GLY A 25 -15.79 -46.22 -19.59
CA GLY A 25 -15.51 -45.44 -20.81
C GLY A 25 -16.65 -45.42 -21.84
N SER A 26 -17.45 -46.49 -21.93
CA SER A 26 -18.58 -46.58 -22.86
C SER A 26 -19.78 -45.72 -22.43
N ARG A 27 -19.99 -45.52 -21.13
CA ARG A 27 -21.06 -44.63 -20.62
C ARG A 27 -20.80 -43.16 -20.90
N ILE A 28 -19.53 -42.74 -20.81
CA ILE A 28 -19.12 -41.37 -21.14
C ILE A 28 -19.25 -41.12 -22.64
N ALA A 29 -18.82 -42.07 -23.47
CA ALA A 29 -18.96 -41.97 -24.92
C ALA A 29 -20.42 -41.86 -25.37
N VAL A 30 -21.34 -42.62 -24.75
CA VAL A 30 -22.78 -42.54 -25.04
C VAL A 30 -23.35 -41.19 -24.59
N ALA A 31 -22.97 -40.69 -23.41
CA ALA A 31 -23.43 -39.38 -22.93
C ALA A 31 -22.97 -38.23 -23.83
N VAL A 32 -21.72 -38.27 -24.30
CA VAL A 32 -21.17 -37.29 -25.25
C VAL A 32 -21.91 -37.36 -26.60
N ALA A 33 -22.14 -38.56 -27.13
CA ALA A 33 -22.87 -38.72 -28.38
C ALA A 33 -24.32 -38.21 -28.30
N VAL A 34 -25.00 -38.48 -27.18
CA VAL A 34 -26.36 -37.96 -26.92
C VAL A 34 -26.36 -36.44 -26.77
N GLY A 35 -25.37 -35.86 -26.08
CA GLY A 35 -25.22 -34.41 -25.93
C GLY A 35 -24.98 -33.70 -27.26
N ILE A 36 -24.11 -34.26 -28.12
CA ILE A 36 -23.85 -33.73 -29.47
C ILE A 36 -25.12 -33.82 -30.33
N ALA A 37 -25.83 -34.95 -30.31
CA ALA A 37 -27.06 -35.11 -31.09
C ALA A 37 -28.16 -34.12 -30.65
N LEU A 38 -28.37 -33.95 -29.34
CA LEU A 38 -29.31 -32.96 -28.81
C LEU A 38 -28.89 -31.52 -29.15
N GLY A 39 -27.60 -31.21 -29.07
CA GLY A 39 -27.06 -29.90 -29.47
C GLY A 39 -27.30 -29.60 -30.95
N CYS A 40 -27.08 -30.57 -31.83
CA CYS A 40 -27.35 -30.43 -33.27
C CYS A 40 -28.83 -30.25 -33.58
N VAL A 41 -29.72 -30.99 -32.89
CA VAL A 41 -31.18 -30.84 -33.05
C VAL A 41 -31.66 -29.47 -32.56
N CYS A 42 -31.16 -28.99 -31.42
CA CYS A 42 -31.48 -27.65 -30.92
C CYS A 42 -30.98 -26.54 -31.85
N ALA A 43 -29.78 -26.68 -32.41
CA ALA A 43 -29.24 -25.70 -33.37
C ALA A 43 -30.01 -25.67 -34.70
N PHE A 44 -30.52 -26.83 -35.16
CA PHE A 44 -31.31 -26.92 -36.39
C PHE A 44 -32.73 -26.39 -36.22
N LEU A 45 -33.37 -26.65 -35.08
CA LEU A 45 -34.76 -26.25 -34.82
C LEU A 45 -34.87 -24.82 -34.27
N TYR A 46 -33.82 -24.29 -33.63
CA TYR A 46 -33.79 -22.95 -33.03
C TYR A 46 -32.54 -22.18 -33.46
N PRO A 47 -32.41 -21.82 -34.76
CA PRO A 47 -31.23 -21.11 -35.27
C PRO A 47 -31.01 -19.74 -34.61
N ASP A 48 -32.07 -19.12 -34.08
CA ASP A 48 -32.04 -17.84 -33.37
C ASP A 48 -32.05 -17.99 -31.82
N GLY A 49 -31.85 -19.21 -31.30
CA GLY A 49 -31.85 -19.51 -29.87
C GLY A 49 -33.24 -19.85 -29.29
N LEU A 50 -33.23 -20.62 -28.19
CA LEU A 50 -34.43 -21.12 -27.49
C LEU A 50 -35.18 -20.05 -26.67
N PHE A 51 -34.57 -18.88 -26.46
CA PHE A 51 -35.14 -17.77 -25.69
C PHE A 51 -35.14 -16.50 -26.54
N ARG A 52 -36.29 -16.18 -27.14
CA ARG A 52 -36.54 -14.84 -27.69
C ARG A 52 -36.81 -13.86 -26.55
N PRO A 53 -36.05 -12.75 -26.41
CA PRO A 53 -36.47 -11.67 -25.54
C PRO A 53 -37.79 -11.09 -26.06
N SER A 54 -38.75 -10.87 -25.17
CA SER A 54 -40.01 -10.19 -25.50
C SER A 54 -39.73 -8.86 -26.21
N ALA A 55 -40.27 -8.68 -27.40
CA ALA A 55 -40.17 -7.47 -28.22
C ALA A 55 -40.99 -6.28 -27.67
N SER A 56 -41.17 -6.21 -26.35
CA SER A 56 -41.76 -5.08 -25.62
C SER A 56 -40.73 -4.21 -24.90
N ALA A 57 -39.43 -4.52 -25.01
CA ALA A 57 -38.33 -3.71 -24.45
C ALA A 57 -37.60 -2.83 -25.48
N LEU A 58 -38.05 -2.79 -26.74
CA LEU A 58 -37.39 -2.07 -27.85
C LEU A 58 -38.32 -1.12 -28.62
N GLN A 59 -39.25 -0.47 -27.92
CA GLN A 59 -40.06 0.61 -28.49
C GLN A 59 -39.69 1.94 -27.82
N TRP A 60 -38.52 2.46 -28.16
CA TRP A 60 -38.31 3.91 -28.06
C TRP A 60 -38.89 4.52 -29.33
N SER A 61 -39.90 5.36 -29.16
CA SER A 61 -40.51 6.14 -30.24
C SER A 61 -39.43 6.89 -31.02
N ARG A 62 -39.28 6.55 -32.31
CA ARG A 62 -38.65 7.45 -33.29
C ARG A 62 -39.61 8.61 -33.54
N HIS A 63 -39.53 9.63 -32.69
CA HIS A 63 -39.82 11.00 -33.09
C HIS A 63 -38.48 11.71 -33.23
N VAL A 64 -38.00 11.75 -34.47
CA VAL A 64 -36.94 12.68 -34.88
C VAL A 64 -37.64 14.01 -35.08
N ASP A 65 -37.88 14.73 -33.98
CA ASP A 65 -38.05 16.17 -34.05
C ASP A 65 -36.66 16.79 -34.06
N SER A 66 -36.41 17.56 -35.11
CA SER A 66 -35.24 18.42 -35.25
C SER A 66 -35.20 19.37 -34.06
N THR A 67 -34.31 19.10 -33.11
CA THR A 67 -33.92 20.07 -32.09
C THR A 67 -32.47 20.42 -32.28
N ALA A 68 -32.25 21.73 -32.35
CA ALA A 68 -30.98 22.37 -32.57
C ALA A 68 -29.91 21.90 -31.57
N CYS A 69 -28.65 22.10 -31.97
CA CYS A 69 -27.43 21.86 -31.21
C CYS A 69 -27.48 22.47 -29.78
N GLU A 70 -28.04 21.75 -28.82
CA GLU A 70 -28.08 22.12 -27.38
C GLU A 70 -27.18 21.20 -26.52
N SER A 71 -26.21 20.49 -27.11
CA SER A 71 -25.38 19.54 -26.38
C SER A 71 -24.06 20.12 -25.85
N SER A 72 -23.48 21.14 -26.49
CA SER A 72 -22.17 21.68 -26.08
C SER A 72 -22.24 22.46 -24.75
N GLY A 73 -23.21 23.37 -24.61
CA GLY A 73 -23.36 24.19 -23.40
C GLY A 73 -23.75 23.39 -22.14
N ARG A 74 -24.53 22.30 -22.31
CA ARG A 74 -24.88 21.41 -21.19
C ARG A 74 -23.69 20.56 -20.76
N VAL A 75 -22.89 20.06 -21.71
CA VAL A 75 -21.67 19.30 -21.41
C VAL A 75 -20.64 20.18 -20.71
N THR A 76 -20.38 21.40 -21.20
CA THR A 76 -19.45 22.32 -20.53
C THR A 76 -19.94 22.74 -19.14
N ASN A 77 -21.25 22.91 -18.97
CA ASN A 77 -21.84 23.17 -17.65
C ASN A 77 -21.61 21.98 -16.70
N LEU A 78 -21.88 20.75 -17.14
CA LEU A 78 -21.64 19.53 -16.36
C LEU A 78 -20.17 19.34 -15.99
N GLU A 79 -19.25 19.58 -16.94
CA GLU A 79 -17.80 19.56 -16.67
C GLU A 79 -17.41 20.60 -15.60
N SER A 80 -17.97 21.80 -15.70
CA SER A 80 -17.74 22.86 -14.70
C SER A 80 -18.29 22.47 -13.31
N GLN A 81 -19.45 21.82 -13.26
CA GLN A 81 -20.06 21.34 -12.02
C GLN A 81 -19.26 20.19 -11.41
N LEU A 82 -18.78 19.25 -12.23
CA LEU A 82 -17.94 18.14 -11.79
C LEU A 82 -16.61 18.66 -11.23
N ALA A 83 -15.95 19.59 -11.91
CA ALA A 83 -14.75 20.25 -11.41
C ALA A 83 -15.01 21.09 -10.13
N SER A 84 -16.22 21.62 -9.94
CA SER A 84 -16.63 22.28 -8.70
C SER A 84 -16.86 21.29 -7.56
N LEU A 85 -17.52 20.17 -7.84
CA LEU A 85 -17.76 19.07 -6.90
C LEU A 85 -16.46 18.41 -6.45
N GLU A 86 -15.51 18.18 -7.36
CA GLU A 86 -14.18 17.66 -7.04
C GLU A 86 -13.43 18.59 -6.09
N ARG A 87 -13.47 19.91 -6.35
CA ARG A 87 -12.88 20.92 -5.45
C ARG A 87 -13.55 20.91 -4.07
N LYS A 88 -14.88 20.86 -4.02
CA LYS A 88 -15.62 20.75 -2.75
C LYS A 88 -15.30 19.46 -2.00
N ASN A 89 -15.18 18.33 -2.69
CA ASN A 89 -14.81 17.05 -2.09
C ASN A 89 -13.39 17.08 -1.53
N ALA A 90 -12.44 17.69 -2.24
CA ALA A 90 -11.08 17.88 -1.74
C ALA A 90 -11.07 18.75 -0.47
N GLU A 91 -11.84 19.83 -0.46
CA GLU A 91 -11.97 20.73 0.69
C GLU A 91 -12.63 20.03 1.89
N LEU A 92 -13.75 19.32 1.68
CA LEU A 92 -14.42 18.55 2.73
C LEU A 92 -13.52 17.46 3.31
N ARG A 93 -12.75 16.75 2.47
CA ARG A 93 -11.76 15.78 2.96
C ARG A 93 -10.69 16.44 3.82
N ARG A 94 -10.22 17.63 3.43
CA ARG A 94 -9.25 18.39 4.21
C ARG A 94 -9.81 18.83 5.56
N GLN A 95 -11.06 19.31 5.57
CA GLN A 95 -11.77 19.68 6.80
C GLN A 95 -12.00 18.47 7.70
N ILE A 96 -12.45 17.33 7.16
CA ILE A 96 -12.58 16.08 7.92
C ILE A 96 -11.23 15.69 8.52
N ASN A 97 -10.14 15.73 7.76
CA ASN A 97 -8.81 15.42 8.28
C ASN A 97 -8.38 16.39 9.39
N GLU A 98 -8.65 17.69 9.25
CA GLU A 98 -8.34 18.68 10.27
C GLU A 98 -9.20 18.49 11.53
N LEU A 99 -10.49 18.21 11.39
CA LEU A 99 -11.38 17.91 12.51
C LEU A 99 -10.98 16.62 13.19
N SER A 100 -10.64 15.56 12.44
CA SER A 100 -10.14 14.30 12.99
C SER A 100 -8.86 14.50 13.79
N MET A 101 -7.92 15.31 13.29
CA MET A 101 -6.73 15.71 14.06
C MET A 101 -7.11 16.46 15.33
N LYS A 102 -8.00 17.46 15.24
CA LYS A 102 -8.43 18.23 16.41
C LYS A 102 -9.15 17.36 17.42
N LEU A 103 -9.98 16.42 16.97
CA LEU A 103 -10.67 15.46 17.81
C LEU A 103 -9.68 14.54 18.50
N GLN A 104 -8.65 14.08 17.80
CA GLN A 104 -7.59 13.27 18.37
C GLN A 104 -6.79 14.06 19.43
N LEU A 105 -6.40 15.30 19.12
CA LEU A 105 -5.73 16.21 20.05
C LEU A 105 -6.61 16.58 21.26
N ALA A 106 -7.93 16.68 21.07
CA ALA A 106 -8.89 16.97 22.14
C ALA A 106 -9.25 15.73 22.97
N GLY A 107 -9.21 14.54 22.38
CA GLY A 107 -9.41 13.24 23.02
C GLY A 107 -8.23 12.81 23.89
N GLN A 108 -7.02 13.28 23.57
CA GLN A 108 -5.79 13.09 24.36
C GLN A 108 -5.87 13.55 25.82
N GLY A 109 -6.92 14.28 26.22
CA GLY A 109 -7.09 14.80 27.58
C GLY A 109 -8.11 14.09 28.48
N LYS A 110 -8.92 13.14 28.00
CA LYS A 110 -10.04 12.61 28.80
C LYS A 110 -9.94 11.14 29.21
N ASP A 111 -9.16 10.30 28.54
CA ASP A 111 -8.93 8.89 28.91
C ASP A 111 -7.66 8.23 28.30
N GLU A 112 -6.79 8.96 27.59
CA GLU A 112 -5.55 8.38 27.03
C GLU A 112 -4.46 8.29 28.10
N THR A 113 -4.15 7.08 28.57
CA THR A 113 -2.92 6.81 29.30
C THR A 113 -1.72 6.99 28.37
N LEU A 114 -0.90 8.01 28.63
CA LEU A 114 0.39 8.19 27.98
C LEU A 114 1.40 7.20 28.58
N TYR A 115 2.16 6.52 27.73
CA TYR A 115 3.18 5.56 28.19
C TYR A 115 4.57 6.02 27.78
N LYS A 116 5.51 5.95 28.73
CA LYS A 116 6.92 6.09 28.41
C LYS A 116 7.39 4.86 27.64
N ALA A 117 8.00 5.06 26.47
CA ALA A 117 8.67 3.97 25.78
C ALA A 117 9.84 3.45 26.63
N GLY A 118 9.85 2.14 26.89
CA GLY A 118 10.98 1.49 27.59
C GLY A 118 12.27 1.47 26.75
N PRO A 119 13.35 0.90 27.30
CA PRO A 119 14.57 0.64 26.54
C PRO A 119 14.32 -0.12 25.23
N PHE A 120 15.28 -0.04 24.31
CA PHE A 120 15.21 -0.75 23.02
C PHE A 120 14.99 -2.25 23.22
N GLY A 121 14.02 -2.83 22.51
CA GLY A 121 13.72 -4.26 22.53
C GLY A 121 12.90 -4.74 23.73
N THR A 122 12.62 -3.88 24.72
CA THR A 122 11.84 -4.25 25.91
C THR A 122 10.36 -3.89 25.82
N VAL A 123 9.96 -3.15 24.77
CA VAL A 123 8.59 -2.65 24.63
C VAL A 123 7.70 -3.76 24.11
N LYS A 124 6.55 -3.96 24.78
CA LYS A 124 5.48 -4.86 24.36
C LYS A 124 4.19 -4.07 24.18
N ALA A 125 3.61 -4.16 23.00
CA ALA A 125 2.37 -3.51 22.63
C ALA A 125 1.21 -4.06 23.45
N LEU A 126 0.33 -3.15 23.84
CA LEU A 126 -0.96 -3.49 24.42
C LEU A 126 -1.96 -3.73 23.29
N ARG A 127 -3.10 -4.34 23.61
CA ARG A 127 -4.24 -4.43 22.65
C ARG A 127 -4.85 -3.05 22.33
N THR A 128 -4.51 -2.05 23.13
CA THR A 128 -4.81 -0.63 22.89
C THR A 128 -3.61 0.04 22.24
N ASN A 129 -3.83 1.19 21.59
CA ASN A 129 -2.79 1.92 20.86
C ASN A 129 -2.45 3.24 21.58
N PRO A 130 -1.97 3.20 22.83
CA PRO A 130 -1.74 4.43 23.56
C PRO A 130 -0.61 5.24 22.93
N THR A 131 -0.77 6.56 23.00
CA THR A 131 0.23 7.53 22.54
C THR A 131 1.46 7.50 23.45
N VAL A 132 2.64 7.63 22.86
CA VAL A 132 3.92 7.73 23.58
C VAL A 132 3.97 9.07 24.31
N MET A 133 4.36 9.05 25.59
CA MET A 133 4.74 10.25 26.32
C MET A 133 6.08 10.76 25.79
N PRO A 134 6.16 11.99 25.25
CA PRO A 134 7.42 12.55 24.74
C PRO A 134 8.51 12.56 25.80
N ASP A 135 9.70 12.06 25.46
CA ASP A 135 10.87 12.07 26.35
C ASP A 135 12.07 12.76 25.69
N GLU A 136 12.24 14.05 25.98
CA GLU A 136 13.34 14.87 25.45
C GLU A 136 14.73 14.39 25.90
N SER A 137 14.83 13.59 26.97
CA SER A 137 16.11 13.05 27.43
C SER A 137 16.69 11.99 26.47
N VAL A 138 15.86 11.42 25.59
CA VAL A 138 16.30 10.46 24.56
C VAL A 138 17.27 11.12 23.59
N ASN A 139 16.97 12.34 23.14
CA ASN A 139 17.79 13.06 22.18
C ASN A 139 17.44 14.55 22.16
N SER A 140 18.05 15.32 23.06
CA SER A 140 17.73 16.75 23.25
C SER A 140 18.07 17.60 22.02
N ARG A 141 19.14 17.27 21.27
CA ARG A 141 19.48 17.96 20.03
C ARG A 141 18.40 17.76 18.98
N LEU A 142 17.98 16.51 18.77
CA LEU A 142 16.91 16.20 17.83
C LEU A 142 15.60 16.85 18.28
N ALA A 143 15.25 16.78 19.58
CA ALA A 143 14.05 17.40 20.13
C ALA A 143 13.94 18.90 19.79
N LYS A 144 15.05 19.64 19.90
CA LYS A 144 15.11 21.06 19.52
C LYS A 144 14.85 21.27 18.03
N ILE A 145 15.52 20.51 17.16
CA ILE A 145 15.32 20.58 15.70
C ILE A 145 13.86 20.29 15.35
N LEU A 146 13.28 19.23 15.96
CA LEU A 146 11.89 18.84 15.71
C LEU A 146 10.88 19.88 16.17
N GLY A 147 11.16 20.58 17.28
CA GLY A 147 10.35 21.69 17.75
C GLY A 147 10.29 22.88 16.79
N GLU A 148 11.32 23.06 15.95
CA GLU A 148 11.39 24.13 14.95
C GLU A 148 10.77 23.74 13.60
N VAL A 149 10.95 22.48 13.16
CA VAL A 149 10.55 22.04 11.80
C VAL A 149 9.17 21.41 11.72
N ALA A 150 8.71 20.72 12.77
CA ALA A 150 7.53 19.89 12.67
C ALA A 150 6.26 20.74 12.66
N VAL A 151 5.34 20.42 11.74
CA VAL A 151 4.00 21.00 11.72
C VAL A 151 3.04 19.98 12.31
N LYS A 152 2.31 20.36 13.37
CA LYS A 152 1.41 19.45 14.10
C LYS A 152 2.08 18.17 14.62
N LYS A 153 3.37 18.25 14.99
CA LYS A 153 4.19 17.09 15.39
C LYS A 153 4.34 16.03 14.28
N GLU A 154 4.20 16.41 13.02
CA GLU A 154 4.40 15.54 11.85
C GLU A 154 5.52 16.10 10.96
N LEU A 155 6.30 15.23 10.33
CA LEU A 155 7.31 15.61 9.35
C LEU A 155 7.70 14.46 8.40
N ILE A 156 8.20 14.82 7.22
CA ILE A 156 8.82 13.90 6.28
C ILE A 156 10.26 13.68 6.71
N VAL A 157 10.71 12.42 6.79
CA VAL A 157 12.10 12.09 7.11
C VAL A 157 12.68 11.21 6.02
N ALA A 158 13.86 11.57 5.53
CA ALA A 158 14.62 10.76 4.58
C ALA A 158 16.06 10.56 5.06
N LEU A 159 16.61 9.38 4.85
CA LEU A 159 18.00 9.06 5.19
C LEU A 159 18.84 9.07 3.91
N ALA A 160 20.01 9.69 3.94
CA ALA A 160 20.86 9.80 2.76
C ALA A 160 22.36 9.75 3.09
N ASN A 161 23.11 9.07 2.21
CA ASN A 161 24.57 9.11 2.12
C ASN A 161 25.00 9.66 0.75
N SER A 162 26.31 9.82 0.57
CA SER A 162 26.93 10.41 -0.62
C SER A 162 26.56 9.70 -1.93
N ASN A 163 26.24 8.40 -1.88
CA ASN A 163 25.91 7.61 -3.06
C ASN A 163 24.59 8.03 -3.72
N VAL A 164 23.68 8.64 -2.96
CA VAL A 164 22.36 9.07 -3.44
C VAL A 164 22.24 10.59 -3.58
N ARG A 165 23.37 11.31 -3.56
CA ARG A 165 23.41 12.79 -3.58
C ARG A 165 22.59 13.42 -4.71
N GLU A 166 22.72 12.92 -5.94
CA GLU A 166 21.99 13.48 -7.09
C GLU A 166 20.48 13.25 -6.99
N MET A 167 20.05 12.07 -6.52
CA MET A 167 18.63 11.81 -6.29
C MET A 167 18.10 12.64 -5.12
N LEU A 168 18.91 12.85 -4.07
CA LEU A 168 18.56 13.71 -2.94
C LEU A 168 18.31 15.16 -3.38
N GLU A 169 19.11 15.67 -4.32
CA GLU A 169 18.90 17.00 -4.90
C GLU A 169 17.53 17.12 -5.57
N VAL A 170 17.18 16.13 -6.39
CA VAL A 170 15.86 16.07 -7.04
C VAL A 170 14.77 15.96 -5.99
N TRP A 171 14.96 15.13 -4.97
CA TRP A 171 14.00 14.89 -3.88
C TRP A 171 13.66 16.17 -3.11
N PHE A 172 14.66 16.88 -2.54
CA PHE A 172 14.36 18.08 -1.74
C PHE A 172 13.90 19.25 -2.62
N THR A 173 14.41 19.37 -3.86
CA THR A 173 13.98 20.43 -4.78
C THR A 173 12.51 20.27 -5.11
N ASN A 174 12.09 19.02 -5.30
CA ASN A 174 10.72 18.69 -5.63
C ASN A 174 9.76 18.83 -4.44
N ILE A 175 10.20 18.51 -3.21
CA ILE A 175 9.43 18.79 -1.98
C ILE A 175 9.25 20.31 -1.78
N LYS A 176 10.33 21.09 -1.92
CA LYS A 176 10.28 22.56 -1.83
C LYS A 176 9.30 23.16 -2.84
N ARG A 177 9.31 22.66 -4.09
CA ARG A 177 8.38 23.08 -5.16
C ARG A 177 6.92 22.86 -4.78
N VAL A 178 6.60 21.79 -4.06
CA VAL A 178 5.24 21.48 -3.61
C VAL A 178 4.83 22.31 -2.38
N GLY A 179 5.79 22.99 -1.73
CA GLY A 179 5.53 23.86 -0.58
C GLY A 179 5.29 23.09 0.72
N VAL A 180 5.89 21.90 0.88
CA VAL A 180 5.86 21.16 2.15
C VAL A 180 6.97 21.70 3.05
N PRO A 181 6.66 22.32 4.22
CA PRO A 181 7.67 22.97 5.05
C PRO A 181 8.34 22.00 6.04
N ASN A 182 7.64 20.96 6.46
CA ASN A 182 8.03 20.05 7.53
C ASN A 182 8.71 18.79 6.97
N PHE A 183 9.95 18.94 6.50
CA PHE A 183 10.79 17.81 6.09
C PHE A 183 12.21 17.95 6.65
N LEU A 184 12.85 16.81 6.91
CA LEU A 184 14.18 16.72 7.50
C LEU A 184 14.98 15.62 6.81
N VAL A 185 16.23 15.91 6.45
CA VAL A 185 17.17 14.90 5.98
C VAL A 185 18.00 14.41 7.17
N VAL A 186 18.10 13.10 7.35
CA VAL A 186 19.05 12.48 8.27
C VAL A 186 20.30 12.14 7.47
N ALA A 187 21.37 12.90 7.69
CA ALA A 187 22.64 12.70 7.02
C ALA A 187 23.37 11.48 7.61
N LEU A 188 23.83 10.60 6.73
CA LEU A 188 24.62 9.43 7.08
C LEU A 188 26.14 9.68 6.97
N ASP A 189 26.54 10.79 6.34
CA ASP A 189 27.92 11.24 6.22
C ASP A 189 28.02 12.78 6.16
N ASP A 190 29.24 13.29 6.32
CA ASP A 190 29.53 14.73 6.40
C ASP A 190 29.30 15.47 5.07
N ASN A 191 29.42 14.74 3.94
CA ASN A 191 29.19 15.30 2.61
C ASN A 191 27.71 15.65 2.43
N ILE A 192 26.80 14.75 2.82
CA ILE A 192 25.36 15.00 2.77
C ILE A 192 24.95 16.08 3.77
N GLU A 193 25.55 16.11 4.96
CA GLU A 193 25.29 17.19 5.92
C GLU A 193 25.65 18.55 5.32
N SER A 194 26.86 18.67 4.75
CA SER A 194 27.34 19.89 4.11
C SER A 194 26.50 20.27 2.89
N PHE A 195 26.11 19.28 2.08
CA PHE A 195 25.27 19.47 0.90
C PHE A 195 23.86 19.97 1.25
N CYS A 196 23.25 19.44 2.32
CA CYS A 196 21.95 19.92 2.78
C CYS A 196 22.05 21.35 3.32
N LYS A 197 23.08 21.64 4.14
CA LYS A 197 23.32 22.98 4.69
C LYS A 197 23.51 24.03 3.59
N SER A 198 24.33 23.74 2.57
CA SER A 198 24.59 24.69 1.47
C SER A 198 23.36 24.95 0.60
N ASN A 199 22.39 24.04 0.59
CA ASN A 199 21.13 24.17 -0.16
C ASN A 199 19.96 24.66 0.72
N GLY A 200 20.20 25.06 1.97
CA GLY A 200 19.14 25.47 2.88
C GLY A 200 18.11 24.37 3.11
N VAL A 201 18.58 23.14 3.32
CA VAL A 201 17.79 21.97 3.69
C VAL A 201 18.10 21.64 5.14
N LEU A 202 17.06 21.51 5.96
CA LEU A 202 17.21 21.10 7.35
C LEU A 202 17.77 19.69 7.42
N VAL A 203 18.80 19.52 8.23
CA VAL A 203 19.54 18.27 8.33
C VAL A 203 19.83 17.92 9.77
N TYR A 204 19.69 16.64 10.09
CA TYR A 204 20.10 16.05 11.34
C TYR A 204 21.20 15.03 11.09
N ARG A 205 22.33 15.20 11.75
CA ARG A 205 23.39 14.20 11.82
C ARG A 205 23.37 13.60 13.22
N ARG A 206 23.39 12.28 13.36
CA ARG A 206 23.57 11.64 14.68
C ARG A 206 25.00 11.87 15.18
N ASP A 207 25.19 11.80 16.48
CA ASP A 207 26.55 11.83 17.03
C ASP A 207 27.37 10.66 16.48
N PRO A 208 28.68 10.87 16.25
CA PRO A 208 29.52 9.81 15.75
C PRO A 208 29.43 8.57 16.64
N ASP A 209 29.15 7.44 16.01
CA ASP A 209 29.08 6.12 16.64
C ASP A 209 29.81 5.20 15.67
N GLU A 210 31.01 4.74 16.04
CA GLU A 210 31.88 4.00 15.12
C GLU A 210 31.21 2.75 14.53
N GLY A 211 30.29 2.10 15.26
CA GLY A 211 29.54 0.95 14.74
C GLY A 211 28.52 1.35 13.68
N ILE A 212 27.79 2.44 13.95
CA ILE A 212 26.75 2.97 13.05
C ILE A 212 27.36 3.70 11.85
N ASP A 213 28.46 4.43 12.06
CA ASP A 213 29.15 5.20 11.03
C ASP A 213 29.86 4.29 10.03
N ASN A 214 30.41 3.16 10.49
CA ASN A 214 30.94 2.14 9.58
C ASN A 214 29.80 1.52 8.75
N ILE A 215 28.67 1.20 9.37
CA ILE A 215 27.47 0.72 8.65
C ILE A 215 26.97 1.74 7.63
N ALA A 216 26.96 3.03 7.98
CA ALA A 216 26.52 4.11 7.11
C ALA A 216 27.47 4.36 5.92
N LYS A 217 28.78 4.17 6.12
CA LYS A 217 29.84 4.42 5.12
C LYS A 217 30.11 3.23 4.20
N THR A 218 30.11 2.01 4.73
CA THR A 218 30.55 0.79 4.01
C THR A 218 29.50 -0.34 4.03
N GLY A 219 28.42 -0.19 4.79
CA GLY A 219 27.38 -1.21 4.89
C GLY A 219 26.56 -1.35 3.61
N GLY A 220 26.22 -2.59 3.26
CA GLY A 220 25.22 -2.85 2.23
C GLY A 220 23.83 -2.40 2.68
N ASN A 221 22.88 -2.35 1.73
CA ASN A 221 21.50 -1.87 1.96
C ASN A 221 20.86 -2.40 3.27
N HIS A 222 21.13 -3.66 3.64
CA HIS A 222 20.61 -4.29 4.85
C HIS A 222 21.02 -3.58 6.16
N ALA A 223 22.29 -3.20 6.28
CA ALA A 223 22.81 -2.60 7.51
C ALA A 223 22.32 -1.14 7.66
N VAL A 224 22.25 -0.41 6.54
CA VAL A 224 21.64 0.94 6.49
C VAL A 224 20.15 0.88 6.82
N SER A 225 19.44 -0.17 6.40
CA SER A 225 18.03 -0.36 6.77
C SER A 225 17.82 -0.63 8.27
N GLY A 226 18.73 -1.32 8.97
CA GLY A 226 18.63 -1.45 10.43
C GLY A 226 18.74 -0.10 11.16
N LEU A 227 19.64 0.77 10.68
CA LEU A 227 19.80 2.13 11.20
C LEU A 227 18.53 2.97 11.00
N LYS A 228 17.86 2.83 9.84
CA LYS A 228 16.60 3.50 9.52
C LYS A 228 15.56 3.36 10.64
N PHE A 229 15.29 2.14 11.09
CA PHE A 229 14.26 1.89 12.11
C PHE A 229 14.69 2.38 13.50
N ARG A 230 15.99 2.30 13.85
CA ARG A 230 16.53 2.88 15.10
C ARG A 230 16.39 4.40 15.12
N VAL A 231 16.71 5.06 14.01
CA VAL A 231 16.53 6.51 13.86
C VAL A 231 15.06 6.86 14.06
N LEU A 232 14.15 6.21 13.33
CA LEU A 232 12.71 6.47 13.44
C LEU A 232 12.18 6.30 14.88
N ARG A 233 12.71 5.33 15.62
CA ARG A 233 12.32 5.10 17.02
C ARG A 233 12.54 6.34 17.88
N GLU A 234 13.66 7.03 17.73
CA GLU A 234 13.94 8.25 18.49
C GLU A 234 12.91 9.35 18.24
N PHE A 235 12.50 9.54 16.98
CA PHE A 235 11.48 10.53 16.64
C PHE A 235 10.13 10.18 17.28
N LEU A 236 9.76 8.89 17.27
CA LEU A 236 8.54 8.43 17.93
C LEU A 236 8.61 8.61 19.46
N GLN A 237 9.75 8.35 20.08
CA GLN A 237 9.96 8.59 21.51
C GLN A 237 9.87 10.07 21.90
N LEU A 238 10.22 10.96 20.97
CA LEU A 238 10.05 12.40 21.11
C LEU A 238 8.60 12.86 20.83
N GLY A 239 7.70 11.94 20.49
CA GLY A 239 6.29 12.22 20.26
C GLY A 239 5.96 12.79 18.88
N TYR A 240 6.82 12.57 17.88
CA TYR A 240 6.61 13.04 16.51
C TYR A 240 6.18 11.88 15.61
N SER A 241 5.17 12.11 14.77
CA SER A 241 4.78 11.16 13.72
C SER A 241 5.61 11.38 12.47
N ILE A 242 6.06 10.30 11.84
CA ILE A 242 6.99 10.36 10.72
C ILE A 242 6.34 9.84 9.46
N LEU A 243 6.44 10.61 8.38
CA LEU A 243 6.30 10.09 7.03
C LEU A 243 7.70 9.75 6.51
N LEU A 244 8.08 8.47 6.59
CA LEU A 244 9.34 8.01 6.02
C LEU A 244 9.28 8.13 4.50
N SER A 245 10.37 8.60 3.90
CA SER A 245 10.57 8.61 2.46
C SER A 245 11.97 8.13 2.09
N ASP A 246 12.04 7.15 1.21
CA ASP A 246 13.24 6.88 0.42
C ASP A 246 13.50 8.07 -0.54
N ILE A 247 14.74 8.15 -1.00
CA ILE A 247 15.25 9.28 -1.80
C ILE A 247 14.78 9.23 -3.26
N ASP A 248 14.36 8.07 -3.74
CA ASP A 248 13.83 7.82 -5.09
C ASP A 248 12.32 8.07 -5.21
N ILE A 249 11.81 9.04 -4.46
CA ILE A 249 10.39 9.43 -4.41
C ILE A 249 10.22 10.85 -4.94
N ILE A 250 9.21 11.04 -5.81
CA ILE A 250 8.81 12.35 -6.33
C ILE A 250 7.50 12.78 -5.68
N PHE A 251 7.49 13.96 -5.06
CA PHE A 251 6.33 14.62 -4.49
C PHE A 251 5.65 15.57 -5.50
N LEU A 252 4.38 15.33 -5.77
CA LEU A 252 3.59 16.13 -6.69
C LEU A 252 2.53 16.97 -5.98
N ARG A 253 2.15 16.58 -4.77
CA ARG A 253 1.23 17.28 -3.85
C ARG A 253 1.68 17.09 -2.41
N ASN A 254 1.19 17.93 -1.50
CA ASN A 254 1.52 17.83 -0.09
C ASN A 254 0.90 16.53 0.49
N PRO A 255 1.72 15.55 0.93
CA PRO A 255 1.20 14.26 1.35
C PRO A 255 0.35 14.34 2.62
N PHE A 256 0.61 15.31 3.50
CA PHE A 256 -0.13 15.46 4.76
C PHE A 256 -1.61 15.79 4.55
N ASP A 257 -1.99 16.35 3.41
CA ASP A 257 -3.40 16.58 3.06
C ASP A 257 -4.14 15.28 2.68
N HIS A 258 -3.40 14.20 2.44
CA HIS A 258 -3.90 12.93 1.91
C HIS A 258 -3.74 11.73 2.86
N LEU A 259 -3.16 11.92 4.04
CA LEU A 259 -3.06 10.89 5.08
C LEU A 259 -4.33 10.85 5.96
N TYR A 260 -4.76 9.64 6.32
CA TYR A 260 -5.92 9.42 7.19
C TYR A 260 -5.57 9.49 8.67
N ARG A 261 -4.37 9.01 9.04
CA ARG A 261 -3.85 9.03 10.41
C ARG A 261 -4.69 8.26 11.42
N ASP A 262 -5.50 7.30 10.99
CA ASP A 262 -6.36 6.51 11.89
C ASP A 262 -5.75 5.16 12.29
N SER A 263 -4.51 4.91 11.87
CA SER A 263 -3.78 3.67 12.09
C SER A 263 -2.37 3.98 12.57
N ASP A 264 -1.78 3.08 13.37
CA ASP A 264 -0.39 3.18 13.85
C ASP A 264 0.58 3.32 12.67
N VAL A 265 0.34 2.54 11.61
CA VAL A 265 1.06 2.59 10.34
C VAL A 265 0.09 2.81 9.17
N GLU A 266 0.33 3.82 8.36
CA GLU A 266 -0.34 4.00 7.06
C GLU A 266 0.73 3.88 5.98
N SER A 267 0.67 2.85 5.14
CA SER A 267 1.77 2.49 4.24
C SER A 267 1.34 2.37 2.78
N MET A 268 2.26 2.72 1.89
CA MET A 268 2.15 2.49 0.47
C MET A 268 2.23 0.99 0.16
N SER A 269 1.38 0.50 -0.75
CA SER A 269 1.43 -0.89 -1.20
C SER A 269 2.35 -1.07 -2.41
N ASP A 270 3.04 -2.21 -2.45
CA ASP A 270 3.72 -2.69 -3.65
C ASP A 270 2.76 -3.36 -4.66
N GLY A 271 1.48 -3.50 -4.30
CA GLY A 271 0.41 -3.92 -5.22
C GLY A 271 0.29 -2.99 -6.44
N HIS A 272 -0.31 -3.51 -7.51
CA HIS A 272 -0.40 -2.80 -8.79
C HIS A 272 -1.82 -2.64 -9.34
N ASN A 273 -2.83 -3.02 -8.54
CA ASN A 273 -4.25 -2.79 -8.75
C ASN A 273 -4.98 -2.90 -7.39
N ASN A 274 -6.28 -2.59 -7.35
CA ASN A 274 -7.06 -2.62 -6.12
C ASN A 274 -7.00 -3.99 -5.40
N MET A 275 -7.09 -5.10 -6.13
CA MET A 275 -7.07 -6.44 -5.51
C MET A 275 -5.72 -6.73 -4.84
N THR A 276 -4.62 -6.50 -5.55
CA THR A 276 -3.28 -6.79 -5.02
C THR A 276 -2.91 -5.87 -3.87
N ALA A 277 -3.34 -4.61 -3.89
CA ALA A 277 -3.01 -3.65 -2.85
C ALA A 277 -3.91 -3.72 -1.60
N TYR A 278 -5.19 -4.04 -1.78
CA TYR A 278 -6.17 -4.06 -0.67
C TYR A 278 -6.52 -5.47 -0.19
N GLY A 279 -5.96 -6.48 -0.84
CA GLY A 279 -6.15 -7.88 -0.50
C GLY A 279 -7.28 -8.55 -1.28
N PHE A 280 -7.16 -9.86 -1.47
CA PHE A 280 -8.17 -10.68 -2.12
C PHE A 280 -8.16 -12.12 -1.59
N ASN A 281 -9.31 -12.78 -1.68
CA ASN A 281 -9.46 -14.21 -1.43
C ASN A 281 -8.81 -14.98 -2.59
N ASP A 282 -7.82 -15.81 -2.29
CA ASP A 282 -7.16 -16.72 -3.22
C ASP A 282 -7.47 -18.17 -2.84
N VAL A 283 -7.56 -19.06 -3.81
CA VAL A 283 -7.95 -20.46 -3.56
C VAL A 283 -6.75 -21.36 -3.83
N PHE A 284 -6.24 -21.98 -2.77
CA PHE A 284 -5.27 -23.06 -2.90
C PHE A 284 -5.99 -24.34 -3.33
N ASP A 285 -5.49 -24.98 -4.38
CA ASP A 285 -6.05 -26.21 -4.96
C ASP A 285 -5.18 -27.41 -4.62
N GLU A 286 -5.73 -28.34 -3.85
CA GLU A 286 -5.11 -29.62 -3.46
C GLU A 286 -5.97 -30.80 -3.95
N PRO A 287 -5.79 -31.26 -5.20
CA PRO A 287 -6.68 -32.25 -5.82
C PRO A 287 -6.83 -33.57 -5.06
N SER A 288 -5.80 -34.01 -4.33
CA SER A 288 -5.80 -35.23 -3.51
C SER A 288 -6.86 -35.23 -2.41
N MET A 289 -7.35 -34.06 -1.99
CA MET A 289 -8.33 -33.91 -0.92
C MET A 289 -9.78 -34.07 -1.39
N GLY A 290 -10.02 -34.33 -2.68
CA GLY A 290 -11.36 -34.61 -3.22
C GLY A 290 -12.33 -33.46 -2.99
N TRP A 291 -13.35 -33.66 -2.14
CA TRP A 291 -14.35 -32.62 -1.85
C TRP A 291 -13.72 -31.39 -1.16
N ALA A 292 -12.66 -31.58 -0.36
CA ALA A 292 -12.00 -30.53 0.41
C ALA A 292 -10.83 -29.87 -0.33
N ARG A 293 -10.71 -30.08 -1.65
CA ARG A 293 -9.57 -29.61 -2.46
C ARG A 293 -9.36 -28.09 -2.49
N TYR A 294 -10.39 -27.30 -2.22
CA TYR A 294 -10.32 -25.85 -2.31
C TYR A 294 -10.23 -25.24 -0.91
N ALA A 295 -9.05 -24.73 -0.58
CA ALA A 295 -8.81 -23.99 0.66
C ALA A 295 -8.72 -22.50 0.36
N HIS A 296 -9.56 -21.71 1.04
CA HIS A 296 -9.51 -20.26 0.95
C HIS A 296 -8.29 -19.71 1.70
N THR A 297 -7.57 -18.81 1.05
CA THR A 297 -6.41 -18.08 1.58
C THR A 297 -6.63 -16.59 1.37
N MET A 298 -6.00 -15.75 2.20
CA MET A 298 -6.02 -14.30 2.01
C MET A 298 -4.66 -13.87 1.48
N ARG A 299 -4.65 -13.13 0.37
CA ARG A 299 -3.42 -12.58 -0.22
C ARG A 299 -3.50 -11.08 -0.32
N ILE A 300 -2.47 -10.43 0.18
CA ILE A 300 -2.23 -8.99 0.05
C ILE A 300 -0.77 -8.81 -0.34
N TRP A 301 -0.48 -7.88 -1.23
CA TRP A 301 0.89 -7.53 -1.54
C TRP A 301 1.47 -6.71 -0.40
N VAL A 302 2.74 -6.98 -0.12
CA VAL A 302 3.46 -6.35 0.98
C VAL A 302 3.42 -4.82 0.91
N TYR A 303 3.48 -4.22 2.08
CA TYR A 303 3.73 -2.80 2.26
C TYR A 303 5.17 -2.48 1.92
N ASN A 304 5.35 -1.31 1.31
CA ASN A 304 6.65 -0.80 0.95
C ASN A 304 7.35 -0.21 2.20
N SER A 305 8.60 -0.62 2.45
CA SER A 305 9.38 -0.12 3.60
C SER A 305 10.11 1.20 3.36
N GLY A 306 9.93 1.80 2.18
CA GLY A 306 10.50 3.07 1.75
C GLY A 306 9.53 4.25 1.76
N PHE A 307 8.22 4.00 1.92
CA PHE A 307 7.24 5.09 2.09
C PHE A 307 6.07 4.67 2.99
N PHE A 308 6.09 5.14 4.24
CA PHE A 308 5.01 4.92 5.19
C PHE A 308 4.95 6.02 6.24
N TYR A 309 3.74 6.31 6.69
CA TYR A 309 3.45 7.15 7.84
C TYR A 309 3.35 6.28 9.09
N ILE A 310 4.01 6.70 10.17
CA ILE A 310 4.01 6.00 11.45
C ILE A 310 3.78 6.98 12.61
N ARG A 311 2.87 6.61 13.52
CA ARG A 311 2.49 7.44 14.67
C ARG A 311 3.33 7.10 15.91
N PRO A 312 3.52 8.03 16.86
CA PRO A 312 4.21 7.77 18.12
C PRO A 312 3.30 7.01 19.09
N THR A 313 3.05 5.74 18.82
CA THR A 313 2.26 4.83 19.68
C THR A 313 3.14 3.69 20.20
N ILE A 314 2.74 3.06 21.30
CA ILE A 314 3.49 1.92 21.85
C ILE A 314 3.60 0.74 20.85
N PRO A 315 2.55 0.36 20.10
CA PRO A 315 2.69 -0.62 19.02
C PRO A 315 3.69 -0.21 17.93
N SER A 316 3.75 1.08 17.58
CA SER A 316 4.73 1.58 16.60
C SER A 316 6.16 1.49 17.12
N ILE A 317 6.40 1.77 18.40
CA ILE A 317 7.72 1.59 19.02
C ILE A 317 8.11 0.10 18.99
N GLU A 318 7.22 -0.80 19.38
CA GLU A 318 7.52 -2.24 19.34
C GLU A 318 7.81 -2.72 17.91
N LEU A 319 7.05 -2.25 16.91
CA LEU A 319 7.32 -2.58 15.50
C LEU A 319 8.77 -2.21 15.12
N LEU A 320 9.18 -0.98 15.41
CA LEU A 320 10.52 -0.52 15.08
C LEU A 320 11.60 -1.31 15.84
N ASP A 321 11.35 -1.67 17.10
CA ASP A 321 12.25 -2.49 17.91
C ASP A 321 12.42 -3.89 17.32
N ARG A 322 11.32 -4.58 17.00
CA ARG A 322 11.35 -5.92 16.39
C ARG A 322 12.05 -5.93 15.04
N VAL A 323 11.74 -4.97 14.17
CA VAL A 323 12.36 -4.89 12.84
C VAL A 323 13.84 -4.58 12.94
N ALA A 324 14.24 -3.61 13.77
CA ALA A 324 15.65 -3.27 13.96
C ALA A 324 16.45 -4.42 14.60
N ASP A 325 15.85 -5.12 15.56
CA ASP A 325 16.46 -6.28 16.22
C ASP A 325 16.71 -7.41 15.24
N ARG A 326 15.68 -7.83 14.49
CA ARG A 326 15.81 -8.89 13.47
C ARG A 326 16.81 -8.54 12.38
N LEU A 327 16.79 -7.31 11.86
CA LEU A 327 17.76 -6.88 10.84
C LEU A 327 19.21 -6.82 11.35
N SER A 328 19.41 -6.72 12.67
CA SER A 328 20.76 -6.76 13.25
C SER A 328 21.30 -8.18 13.48
N HIS A 329 20.44 -9.19 13.51
CA HIS A 329 20.80 -10.60 13.75
C HIS A 329 20.63 -11.50 12.53
N GLU A 330 19.77 -11.13 11.58
CA GLU A 330 19.42 -11.94 10.42
C GLU A 330 19.92 -11.29 9.11
N LYS A 331 20.32 -12.12 8.15
CA LYS A 331 20.54 -11.67 6.77
C LYS A 331 19.20 -11.59 6.03
N ALA A 332 18.34 -10.67 6.47
CA ALA A 332 16.99 -10.50 5.96
C ALA A 332 16.81 -9.19 5.19
N TRP A 333 15.81 -9.15 4.31
CA TRP A 333 15.42 -7.92 3.61
C TRP A 333 14.48 -7.11 4.49
N ASP A 334 14.72 -5.80 4.62
CA ASP A 334 13.96 -4.92 5.51
C ASP A 334 12.47 -4.88 5.20
N GLN A 335 12.11 -4.88 3.92
CA GLN A 335 10.70 -4.95 3.52
C GLN A 335 10.06 -6.27 3.95
N ALA A 336 10.80 -7.40 3.86
CA ALA A 336 10.29 -8.69 4.32
C ALA A 336 10.05 -8.67 5.83
N VAL A 337 11.07 -8.30 6.62
CA VAL A 337 10.96 -8.24 8.09
C VAL A 337 9.85 -7.29 8.54
N PHE A 338 9.77 -6.09 7.95
CA PHE A 338 8.72 -5.11 8.26
C PHE A 338 7.31 -5.67 8.05
N ASN A 339 7.10 -6.42 6.98
CA ASN A 339 5.80 -7.03 6.70
C ASN A 339 5.54 -8.27 7.57
N GLU A 340 6.53 -9.12 7.80
CA GLU A 340 6.38 -10.28 8.69
C GLU A 340 5.95 -9.84 10.09
N GLU A 341 6.61 -8.83 10.67
CA GLU A 341 6.23 -8.30 11.99
C GLU A 341 4.84 -7.65 12.00
N LEU A 342 4.42 -7.02 10.91
CA LEU A 342 3.08 -6.43 10.81
C LEU A 342 1.98 -7.49 10.62
N PHE A 343 2.23 -8.54 9.84
CA PHE A 343 1.18 -9.43 9.34
C PHE A 343 1.11 -10.79 10.04
N PHE A 344 2.19 -11.26 10.67
CA PHE A 344 2.16 -12.56 11.34
C PHE A 344 1.17 -12.56 12.52
N PRO A 345 0.22 -13.52 12.56
CA PRO A 345 -0.71 -13.63 13.66
C PRO A 345 0.00 -14.19 14.90
N SER A 346 -0.55 -13.93 16.08
CA SER A 346 -0.13 -14.64 17.29
C SER A 346 -0.33 -16.15 17.13
N HIS A 347 0.67 -16.92 17.53
CA HIS A 347 0.67 -18.39 17.48
C HIS A 347 1.50 -18.96 18.65
N PRO A 348 1.49 -20.28 18.92
CA PRO A 348 2.30 -20.84 20.00
C PRO A 348 3.77 -20.39 19.88
N GLY A 349 4.29 -19.75 20.94
CA GLY A 349 5.65 -19.23 20.99
C GLY A 349 5.87 -17.85 20.35
N TYR A 350 4.85 -17.21 19.76
CA TYR A 350 4.96 -15.87 19.17
C TYR A 350 3.74 -15.00 19.49
N GLU A 351 3.99 -13.87 20.12
CA GLU A 351 2.99 -12.82 20.31
C GLU A 351 3.04 -11.86 19.12
N GLY A 352 2.00 -11.88 18.29
CA GLY A 352 1.86 -10.97 17.16
C GLY A 352 1.76 -9.52 17.61
N LEU A 353 2.20 -8.63 16.73
CA LEU A 353 2.19 -7.19 16.96
C LEU A 353 0.74 -6.66 16.93
N TYR A 354 0.39 -5.79 17.87
CA TYR A 354 -0.94 -5.16 17.95
C TYR A 354 -1.07 -3.84 17.16
N ALA A 355 -0.16 -3.57 16.21
CA ALA A 355 -0.19 -2.35 15.42
C ALA A 355 -1.31 -2.38 14.36
N SER A 356 -2.19 -1.38 14.43
CA SER A 356 -3.18 -1.10 13.40
C SER A 356 -2.52 -0.57 12.13
N ARG A 357 -3.13 -0.87 10.99
CA ARG A 357 -2.54 -0.62 9.67
C ARG A 357 -3.55 -0.15 8.63
N ARG A 358 -3.11 0.75 7.77
CA ARG A 358 -3.86 1.25 6.61
C ARG A 358 -3.02 1.18 5.34
N THR A 359 -3.65 0.73 4.25
CA THR A 359 -3.08 0.88 2.91
C THR A 359 -3.43 2.24 2.34
N MET A 360 -2.42 2.98 1.86
CA MET A 360 -2.61 4.23 1.12
C MET A 360 -3.30 3.97 -0.24
N ASP A 361 -3.99 4.98 -0.76
CA ASP A 361 -4.62 4.89 -2.10
C ASP A 361 -3.57 4.68 -3.19
N ILE A 362 -3.68 3.59 -3.96
CA ILE A 362 -2.68 3.17 -4.94
C ILE A 362 -2.44 4.14 -6.10
N TYR A 363 -3.41 4.98 -6.43
CA TYR A 363 -3.30 5.95 -7.51
C TYR A 363 -2.84 7.32 -6.98
N LEU A 364 -3.00 7.59 -5.69
CA LEU A 364 -2.42 8.76 -5.04
C LEU A 364 -0.97 8.50 -4.62
N PHE A 365 -0.65 7.31 -4.13
CA PHE A 365 0.66 6.91 -3.63
C PHE A 365 1.20 5.74 -4.46
N MET A 366 1.57 6.03 -5.71
CA MET A 366 1.86 5.00 -6.72
C MET A 366 3.32 4.57 -6.75
N ASN A 367 3.56 3.27 -6.91
CA ASN A 367 4.88 2.77 -7.27
C ASN A 367 5.11 2.91 -8.77
N SER A 368 6.36 2.84 -9.18
CA SER A 368 6.74 2.96 -10.59
C SER A 368 6.17 1.82 -11.44
N LYS A 369 5.93 0.63 -10.89
CA LYS A 369 5.25 -0.44 -11.62
C LYS A 369 3.82 -0.04 -12.01
N VAL A 370 3.05 0.56 -11.10
CA VAL A 370 1.71 1.12 -11.38
C VAL A 370 1.80 2.20 -12.46
N LEU A 371 2.75 3.12 -12.35
CA LEU A 371 2.91 4.21 -13.31
C LEU A 371 3.21 3.68 -14.72
N PHE A 372 4.29 2.90 -14.86
CA PHE A 372 4.84 2.51 -16.14
C PHE A 372 4.04 1.38 -16.82
N LYS A 373 3.48 0.43 -16.07
CA LYS A 373 2.70 -0.66 -16.67
C LYS A 373 1.24 -0.30 -16.93
N THR A 374 0.66 0.58 -16.12
CA THR A 374 -0.79 0.82 -16.12
C THR A 374 -1.13 2.28 -16.40
N VAL A 375 -0.80 3.19 -15.47
CA VAL A 375 -1.34 4.56 -15.47
C VAL A 375 -0.96 5.33 -16.73
N ARG A 376 0.30 5.28 -17.18
CA ARG A 376 0.75 6.03 -18.36
C ARG A 376 0.08 5.60 -19.67
N LYS A 377 -0.46 4.38 -19.71
CA LYS A 377 -1.06 3.76 -20.91
C LYS A 377 -2.56 3.98 -21.00
N ASP A 378 -3.21 4.26 -19.88
CA ASP A 378 -4.64 4.50 -19.82
C ASP A 378 -4.95 5.99 -20.00
N ALA A 379 -5.87 6.30 -20.92
CA ALA A 379 -6.17 7.67 -21.32
C ALA A 379 -6.81 8.51 -20.20
N GLN A 380 -7.49 7.88 -19.24
CA GLN A 380 -8.10 8.56 -18.10
C GLN A 380 -7.15 8.58 -16.91
N LEU A 381 -6.52 7.44 -16.58
CA LEU A 381 -5.61 7.38 -15.43
C LEU A 381 -4.40 8.30 -15.59
N LYS A 382 -3.87 8.47 -16.81
CA LYS A 382 -2.73 9.38 -17.05
C LYS A 382 -3.03 10.85 -16.73
N LYS A 383 -4.30 11.24 -16.63
CA LYS A 383 -4.73 12.59 -16.23
C LYS A 383 -4.70 12.79 -14.72
N LEU A 384 -4.65 11.69 -13.94
CA LEU A 384 -4.54 11.75 -12.49
C LEU A 384 -3.19 12.35 -12.14
N LYS A 385 -3.18 13.40 -11.32
CA LYS A 385 -1.97 13.88 -10.68
C LYS A 385 -1.82 13.13 -9.35
N PRO A 386 -0.81 12.26 -9.14
CA PRO A 386 -0.64 11.57 -7.87
C PRO A 386 -0.14 12.50 -6.77
N VAL A 387 -0.10 12.01 -5.54
CA VAL A 387 0.56 12.68 -4.40
C VAL A 387 2.06 12.44 -4.48
N ILE A 388 2.45 11.17 -4.64
CA ILE A 388 3.84 10.77 -4.86
C ILE A 388 3.95 9.74 -5.98
N VAL A 389 5.16 9.59 -6.52
CA VAL A 389 5.57 8.44 -7.32
C VAL A 389 6.86 7.87 -6.72
N HIS A 390 6.87 6.59 -6.35
CA HIS A 390 8.06 5.89 -5.84
C HIS A 390 8.72 5.07 -6.94
N LEU A 391 10.00 5.33 -7.24
CA LEU A 391 10.74 4.69 -8.33
C LEU A 391 11.44 3.37 -7.89
N ASN A 392 10.76 2.56 -7.08
CA ASN A 392 11.34 1.36 -6.45
C ASN A 392 11.49 0.12 -7.35
N TYR A 393 10.79 0.03 -8.49
CA TYR A 393 10.79 -1.16 -9.36
C TYR A 393 11.75 -1.09 -10.54
N HIS A 394 12.48 0.02 -10.71
CA HIS A 394 13.32 0.26 -11.89
C HIS A 394 14.74 0.68 -11.50
N PRO A 395 15.79 0.26 -12.23
CA PRO A 395 17.18 0.55 -11.90
C PRO A 395 17.58 2.00 -12.25
N ASP A 396 17.03 2.56 -13.32
CA ASP A 396 17.28 3.91 -13.85
C ASP A 396 16.49 4.99 -13.10
N LYS A 397 16.59 4.97 -11.77
CA LYS A 397 15.76 5.76 -10.84
C LYS A 397 15.83 7.26 -11.11
N LEU A 398 17.03 7.83 -11.20
CA LEU A 398 17.24 9.27 -11.38
C LEU A 398 16.64 9.79 -12.71
N ASP A 399 16.82 9.03 -13.78
CA ASP A 399 16.29 9.39 -15.10
C ASP A 399 14.76 9.36 -15.13
N ARG A 400 14.17 8.35 -14.50
CA ARG A 400 12.71 8.25 -14.36
C ARG A 400 12.16 9.31 -13.42
N MET A 401 12.85 9.64 -12.34
CA MET A 401 12.51 10.76 -11.45
C MET A 401 12.39 12.08 -12.23
N LYS A 402 13.41 12.39 -13.05
CA LYS A 402 13.39 13.58 -13.92
C LYS A 402 12.22 13.52 -14.93
N ALA A 403 11.99 12.36 -15.55
CA ALA A 403 10.89 12.20 -16.51
C ALA A 403 9.49 12.31 -15.88
N VAL A 404 9.31 11.83 -14.64
CA VAL A 404 8.08 12.00 -13.87
C VAL A 404 7.83 13.48 -13.59
N ILE A 405 8.87 14.26 -13.28
CA ILE A 405 8.78 15.72 -13.16
C ILE A 405 8.37 16.34 -14.50
N GLU A 406 9.05 16.03 -15.59
CA GLU A 406 8.69 16.54 -16.92
C GLU A 406 7.21 16.26 -17.28
N PHE A 407 6.74 15.06 -16.98
CA PHE A 407 5.36 14.65 -17.27
C PHE A 407 4.32 15.39 -16.43
N TYR A 408 4.44 15.34 -15.09
CA TYR A 408 3.40 15.86 -14.19
C TYR A 408 3.56 17.34 -13.83
N VAL A 409 4.75 17.91 -14.00
CA VAL A 409 5.07 19.29 -13.64
C VAL A 409 5.15 20.17 -14.87
N ASN A 410 5.91 19.74 -15.88
CA ASN A 410 6.16 20.55 -17.07
C ASN A 410 5.19 20.24 -18.22
N GLY A 411 4.29 19.26 -18.04
CA GLY A 411 3.25 18.91 -18.99
C GLY A 411 3.74 18.16 -20.23
N LYS A 412 4.99 17.69 -20.23
CA LYS A 412 5.59 16.96 -21.36
C LYS A 412 5.02 15.54 -21.45
N GLN A 413 3.97 15.37 -22.27
CA GLN A 413 3.17 14.14 -22.34
C GLN A 413 3.94 12.90 -22.84
N ASP A 414 5.03 13.10 -23.58
CA ASP A 414 5.90 12.05 -24.12
C ASP A 414 7.07 11.71 -23.20
N ALA A 415 7.27 12.44 -22.09
CA ALA A 415 8.43 12.28 -21.22
C ALA A 415 8.64 10.86 -20.68
N LEU A 416 7.54 10.12 -20.47
CA LEU A 416 7.58 8.75 -19.97
C LEU A 416 7.70 7.70 -21.08
N GLN A 417 7.53 8.05 -22.37
CA GLN A 417 7.38 7.07 -23.45
C GLN A 417 8.67 6.30 -23.77
N ARG A 418 9.83 6.96 -23.63
CA ARG A 418 11.13 6.34 -23.93
C ARG A 418 11.49 5.16 -23.02
N PHE A 419 10.81 5.04 -21.88
CA PHE A 419 11.16 4.05 -20.87
C PHE A 419 10.42 2.72 -21.10
N PRO A 420 11.09 1.58 -20.94
CA PRO A 420 10.42 0.28 -20.92
C PRO A 420 9.48 0.16 -19.73
N ASP A 421 8.54 -0.80 -19.83
CA ASP A 421 7.59 -1.15 -18.76
C ASP A 421 8.27 -1.75 -17.53
N GLY A 422 9.38 -2.46 -17.75
CA GLY A 422 10.18 -3.11 -16.73
C GLY A 422 11.60 -2.60 -16.71
N SER A 423 12.50 -3.42 -16.19
CA SER A 423 13.91 -3.09 -15.94
C SER A 423 14.87 -3.56 -17.04
N GLU A 424 14.35 -4.13 -18.13
CA GLU A 424 15.10 -4.64 -19.29
C GLU A 424 15.26 -3.58 -20.39
#